data_AF-A0A8B6HGF5-F1
#
_entry.id   AF-A0A8B6HGF5-F1
#
_cell.length_a   1.000
_cell.length_b   1.000
_cell.length_c   1.000
_cell.angle_alpha   90.00
_cell.angle_beta   90.00
_cell.angle_gamma   90.00
#
_symmetry.space_group_name_H-M   'P 1'
#
loop_
_entity.id
_entity.type
_entity.pdbx_description
1 polymer ?
#
loop_
_entity_poly.entity_id
_entity_poly.type
_entity_poly.pdbx_seq_one_letter_code
_entity_poly.pdbx_strand_id
1 'polypeptide(L)'
;MLTKFILAVCISVAVSETIDCTGQHRYSATGTGYYPADDPIEGGFLDRQGHPLHTLQDFLDGKASWVSVAMDRYLHLPYGTHVCIPELNHKYHRVIPFRVVDTGSAFSHKGYGRIDICTRSQHDSYDNTINGHITLVFH
;
A
#
# COMPACT_ATOMS: atom_id res chain seq x y z
N MET A 1 19.16 -27.66 -44.99
CA MET A 1 19.29 -27.50 -43.53
C MET A 1 18.22 -26.52 -43.06
N LEU A 2 17.17 -27.00 -42.39
CA LEU A 2 16.08 -26.16 -41.87
C LEU A 2 16.37 -25.83 -40.40
N THR A 3 16.64 -24.57 -40.10
CA THR A 3 16.88 -24.08 -38.75
C THR A 3 15.55 -23.92 -38.02
N LYS A 4 15.28 -24.78 -37.04
CA LYS A 4 14.12 -24.64 -36.13
C LYS A 4 14.34 -23.43 -35.22
N PHE A 5 13.51 -22.41 -35.37
CA PHE A 5 13.33 -21.39 -34.35
C PHE A 5 12.45 -21.96 -33.23
N ILE A 6 13.03 -22.20 -32.06
CA ILE A 6 12.28 -22.50 -30.83
C ILE A 6 11.93 -21.15 -30.22
N LEU A 7 10.65 -20.78 -30.28
CA LEU A 7 10.10 -19.62 -29.59
C LEU A 7 9.97 -19.97 -28.10
N ALA A 8 10.85 -19.42 -27.27
CA ALA A 8 10.71 -19.55 -25.81
C ALA A 8 9.56 -18.65 -25.36
N VAL A 9 8.40 -19.25 -25.07
CA VAL A 9 7.30 -18.56 -24.39
C VAL A 9 7.68 -18.42 -22.93
N CYS A 10 8.14 -17.23 -22.51
CA CYS A 10 8.21 -16.88 -21.10
C CYS A 10 6.77 -16.71 -20.58
N ILE A 11 6.24 -17.76 -19.95
CA ILE A 11 5.00 -17.65 -19.19
C ILE A 11 5.36 -16.91 -17.90
N SER A 12 5.12 -15.60 -17.86
CA SER A 12 5.10 -14.85 -16.62
C SER A 12 3.91 -15.33 -15.80
N VAL A 13 4.14 -16.24 -14.85
CA VAL A 13 3.12 -16.61 -13.87
C VAL A 13 2.93 -15.38 -12.97
N ALA A 14 1.87 -14.62 -13.21
CA ALA A 14 1.45 -13.59 -12.27
C ALA A 14 1.07 -14.30 -10.96
N VAL A 15 1.81 -14.03 -9.90
CA VAL A 15 1.42 -14.45 -8.55
C VAL A 15 0.14 -13.69 -8.24
N SER A 16 -1.00 -14.40 -8.30
CA SER A 16 -2.28 -13.83 -7.92
C SER A 16 -2.30 -13.72 -6.41
N GLU A 17 -2.14 -12.51 -5.89
CA GLU A 17 -2.42 -12.20 -4.50
C GLU A 17 -3.80 -12.71 -4.12
N THR A 18 -3.91 -13.30 -2.93
CA THR A 18 -5.16 -13.79 -2.36
C THR A 18 -5.68 -12.79 -1.34
N ILE A 19 -6.95 -12.92 -0.93
CA ILE A 19 -7.51 -12.08 0.13
C ILE A 19 -6.67 -12.18 1.41
N ASP A 20 -6.12 -13.35 1.72
CA ASP A 20 -5.26 -13.61 2.89
C ASP A 20 -3.81 -13.13 2.74
N CYS A 21 -3.49 -12.52 1.59
CA CYS A 21 -2.17 -12.17 1.12
C CYS A 21 -1.26 -13.40 0.92
N THR A 22 -0.44 -13.34 -0.12
CA THR A 22 0.66 -14.28 -0.32
C THR A 22 1.95 -13.58 0.11
N GLY A 23 2.85 -14.23 0.86
CA GLY A 23 4.08 -13.56 1.30
C GLY A 23 4.70 -14.20 2.54
N GLN A 24 6.03 -14.14 2.62
CA GLN A 24 6.79 -14.79 3.69
C GLN A 24 7.05 -13.85 4.88
N HIS A 25 7.09 -12.55 4.64
CA HIS A 25 7.41 -11.55 5.66
C HIS A 25 6.13 -10.93 6.21
N ARG A 26 5.78 -11.29 7.45
CA ARG A 26 4.60 -10.79 8.15
C ARG A 26 5.00 -10.00 9.38
N TYR A 27 4.44 -8.80 9.51
CA TYR A 27 4.69 -7.92 10.66
C TYR A 27 3.37 -7.48 11.29
N SER A 28 3.33 -7.41 12.62
CA SER A 28 2.24 -6.78 13.35
C SER A 28 2.50 -5.28 13.40
N ALA A 29 1.48 -4.49 13.05
CA ALA A 29 1.56 -3.04 13.03
C ALA A 29 0.32 -2.39 13.64
N THR A 30 0.45 -1.12 14.02
CA THR A 30 -0.71 -0.25 14.20
C THR A 30 -0.95 0.51 12.89
N GLY A 31 -2.12 0.31 12.31
CA GLY A 31 -2.62 1.11 11.19
C GLY A 31 -3.27 2.40 11.67
N THR A 32 -3.10 3.46 10.88
CA THR A 32 -3.85 4.71 10.97
C THR A 32 -4.32 5.12 9.58
N GLY A 33 -5.37 5.95 9.55
CA GLY A 33 -5.79 6.63 8.33
C GLY A 33 -5.41 8.11 8.41
N TYR A 34 -4.89 8.65 7.32
CA TYR A 34 -4.72 10.09 7.13
C TYR A 34 -5.48 10.54 5.89
N TYR A 35 -5.74 11.83 5.76
CA TYR A 35 -6.40 12.39 4.59
C TYR A 35 -5.59 13.61 4.10
N PRO A 36 -5.10 13.60 2.84
CA PRO A 36 -4.38 14.74 2.30
C PRO A 36 -5.22 16.02 2.35
N ALA A 37 -4.63 17.11 2.82
CA ALA A 37 -5.23 18.43 2.79
C ALA A 37 -4.20 19.47 2.31
N ASP A 38 -4.70 20.57 1.74
CA ASP A 38 -3.88 21.70 1.29
C ASP A 38 -3.49 22.59 2.47
N ASP A 39 -2.80 22.00 3.45
CA ASP A 39 -2.24 22.73 4.57
C ASP A 39 -0.85 22.21 4.95
N PRO A 40 -0.04 23.03 5.67
CA PRO A 40 1.33 22.68 6.01
C PRO A 40 1.47 21.44 6.93
N ILE A 41 0.39 20.98 7.56
CA ILE A 41 0.42 19.86 8.51
C ILE A 41 0.20 18.54 7.76
N GLU A 42 -0.77 18.48 6.84
CA GLU A 42 -1.11 17.26 6.09
C GLU A 42 -0.17 16.99 4.91
N GLY A 43 0.74 17.91 4.59
CA GLY A 43 1.81 17.67 3.61
C GLY A 43 1.37 17.77 2.14
N GLY A 44 0.11 18.12 1.87
CA GLY A 44 -0.44 18.30 0.53
C GLY A 44 -0.87 16.99 -0.15
N PHE A 45 -1.13 17.07 -1.46
CA PHE A 45 -1.68 15.96 -2.25
C PHE A 45 -0.64 15.10 -2.98
N LEU A 46 0.65 15.35 -2.73
CA LEU A 46 1.76 14.70 -3.41
C LEU A 46 2.58 13.86 -2.44
N ASP A 47 3.09 12.73 -2.92
CA ASP A 47 4.00 11.89 -2.15
C ASP A 47 5.44 12.45 -2.10
N ARG A 48 6.34 11.74 -1.43
CA ARG A 48 7.76 12.11 -1.28
C ARG A 48 8.54 12.26 -2.61
N GLN A 49 8.00 11.80 -3.74
CA GLN A 49 8.56 11.99 -5.08
C GLN A 49 7.83 13.06 -5.90
N GLY A 50 6.78 13.68 -5.37
CA GLY A 50 5.99 14.68 -6.06
C GLY A 50 4.90 14.08 -6.96
N HIS A 51 4.58 12.79 -6.84
CA HIS A 51 3.46 12.19 -7.57
C HIS A 51 2.15 12.28 -6.79
N PRO A 52 0.99 12.30 -7.46
CA PRO A 52 -0.30 12.32 -6.77
C PRO A 52 -0.49 11.12 -5.84
N LEU A 53 -0.97 11.40 -4.62
CA LEU A 53 -1.42 10.36 -3.70
C LEU A 53 -2.73 9.73 -4.20
N HIS A 54 -2.87 8.43 -3.99
CA HIS A 54 -4.07 7.66 -4.32
C HIS A 54 -4.75 7.16 -3.04
N THR A 55 -5.98 7.59 -2.82
CA THR A 55 -6.72 7.22 -1.62
C THR A 55 -7.31 5.81 -1.72
N LEU A 56 -7.63 5.21 -0.58
CA LEU A 56 -8.37 3.95 -0.53
C LEU A 56 -9.70 4.08 -1.30
N GLN A 57 -10.41 5.18 -1.14
CA GLN A 57 -11.68 5.42 -1.82
C GLN A 57 -11.50 5.58 -3.33
N ASP A 58 -10.43 6.19 -3.82
CA ASP A 58 -10.15 6.26 -5.26
C ASP A 58 -9.94 4.87 -5.86
N PHE A 59 -9.28 3.97 -5.15
CA PHE A 59 -9.16 2.58 -5.56
C PHE A 59 -10.51 1.85 -5.57
N LEU A 60 -11.30 2.02 -4.50
CA LEU A 60 -12.61 1.38 -4.38
C LEU A 60 -13.60 1.88 -5.45
N ASP A 61 -13.52 3.16 -5.81
CA ASP A 61 -14.28 3.81 -6.88
C ASP A 61 -13.75 3.46 -8.29
N GLY A 62 -12.60 2.77 -8.40
CA GLY A 62 -11.98 2.39 -9.68
C GLY A 62 -11.24 3.53 -10.38
N LYS A 63 -10.94 4.63 -9.67
CA LYS A 63 -10.19 5.80 -10.17
C LYS A 63 -8.68 5.63 -10.06
N ALA A 64 -8.23 4.78 -9.14
CA ALA A 64 -6.83 4.43 -8.95
C ALA A 64 -6.62 2.91 -9.01
N SER A 65 -5.43 2.49 -9.44
CA SER A 65 -5.06 1.06 -9.51
C SER A 65 -4.38 0.54 -8.25
N TRP A 66 -4.09 1.41 -7.28
CA TRP A 66 -3.44 1.09 -5.99
C TRP A 66 -3.67 2.22 -4.96
N VAL A 67 -3.38 1.92 -3.70
CA VAL A 67 -3.56 2.83 -2.56
C VAL A 67 -2.21 3.26 -1.99
N SER A 68 -2.05 4.56 -1.76
CA SER A 68 -0.84 5.14 -1.16
C SER A 68 -0.77 4.87 0.34
N VAL A 69 0.40 4.46 0.80
CA VAL A 69 0.68 4.33 2.24
C VAL A 69 2.00 5.00 2.61
N ALA A 70 2.07 5.47 3.84
CA ALA A 70 3.27 6.02 4.45
C ALA A 70 3.87 5.06 5.48
N MET A 71 5.19 4.92 5.49
CA MET A 71 5.93 4.10 6.46
C MET A 71 7.20 4.79 6.94
N ASP A 72 7.91 4.14 7.86
CA ASP A 72 9.18 4.61 8.40
C ASP A 72 10.25 4.76 7.30
N ARG A 73 10.81 5.97 7.16
CA ARG A 73 11.90 6.28 6.24
C ARG A 73 13.17 5.47 6.47
N TYR A 74 13.42 5.02 7.71
CA TYR A 74 14.63 4.29 8.07
C TYR A 74 14.58 2.80 7.71
N LEU A 75 13.45 2.29 7.22
CA LEU A 75 13.39 0.97 6.60
C LEU A 75 14.10 0.93 5.24
N HIS A 76 14.33 2.09 4.62
CA HIS A 76 14.92 2.21 3.28
C HIS A 76 14.20 1.36 2.21
N LEU A 77 12.88 1.18 2.38
CA LEU A 77 12.05 0.50 1.39
C LEU A 77 12.10 1.24 0.05
N PRO A 78 12.31 0.52 -1.07
CA PRO A 78 12.14 1.08 -2.41
C PRO A 78 10.80 1.82 -2.55
N TYR A 79 10.79 2.90 -3.32
CA TYR A 79 9.52 3.56 -3.64
C TYR A 79 8.59 2.61 -4.38
N GLY A 80 7.33 2.60 -3.96
CA GLY A 80 6.31 1.73 -4.54
C GLY A 80 6.37 0.29 -4.03
N THR A 81 7.15 -0.03 -2.99
CA THR A 81 7.14 -1.35 -2.35
C THR A 81 5.71 -1.78 -2.06
N HIS A 82 5.35 -2.97 -2.54
CA HIS A 82 4.04 -3.55 -2.31
C HIS A 82 3.91 -4.03 -0.87
N VAL A 83 2.75 -3.74 -0.29
CA VAL A 83 2.33 -4.31 0.99
C VAL A 83 0.90 -4.80 0.83
N CYS A 84 0.63 -5.99 1.36
CA CYS A 84 -0.72 -6.54 1.43
C CYS A 84 -1.21 -6.49 2.88
N ILE A 85 -2.47 -6.09 3.06
CA ILE A 85 -3.13 -5.92 4.36
C ILE A 85 -4.40 -6.78 4.34
N PRO A 86 -4.36 -8.01 4.89
CA PRO A 86 -5.46 -8.96 4.76
C PRO A 86 -6.74 -8.44 5.42
N GLU A 87 -6.65 -7.71 6.52
CA GLU A 87 -7.81 -7.14 7.22
C GLU A 87 -8.65 -6.23 6.30
N LEU A 88 -8.00 -5.41 5.47
CA LEU A 88 -8.69 -4.55 4.51
C LEU A 88 -9.16 -5.34 3.29
N ASN A 89 -8.39 -6.33 2.82
CA ASN A 89 -8.86 -7.20 1.75
C ASN A 89 -10.15 -7.93 2.13
N HIS A 90 -10.22 -8.46 3.35
CA HIS A 90 -11.40 -9.15 3.90
C HIS A 90 -12.58 -8.20 4.02
N LYS A 91 -12.38 -6.99 4.54
CA LYS A 91 -13.45 -5.98 4.66
C LYS A 91 -14.10 -5.66 3.32
N TYR A 92 -13.29 -5.44 2.29
CA TYR A 92 -13.78 -5.01 0.97
C TYR A 92 -14.00 -6.17 0.00
N HIS A 93 -13.82 -7.41 0.46
CA HIS A 93 -13.95 -8.65 -0.33
C HIS A 93 -13.18 -8.63 -1.65
N ARG A 94 -12.00 -7.99 -1.67
CA ARG A 94 -11.13 -7.89 -2.85
C ARG A 94 -9.69 -7.64 -2.43
N VAL A 95 -8.75 -8.00 -3.31
CA VAL A 95 -7.34 -7.66 -3.13
C VAL A 95 -7.14 -6.17 -3.38
N ILE A 96 -6.53 -5.49 -2.41
CA ILE A 96 -6.20 -4.07 -2.47
C ILE A 96 -4.67 -3.94 -2.54
N PRO A 97 -4.10 -3.47 -3.66
CA PRO A 97 -2.68 -3.25 -3.77
C PRO A 97 -2.31 -1.94 -3.08
N PHE A 98 -1.58 -2.03 -1.98
CA PHE A 98 -1.01 -0.86 -1.30
C PHE A 98 0.45 -0.66 -1.71
N ARG A 99 0.90 0.61 -1.79
CA ARG A 99 2.26 0.96 -2.15
C ARG A 99 2.87 1.97 -1.19
N VAL A 100 4.05 1.64 -0.67
CA VAL A 100 4.84 2.54 0.17
C VAL A 100 5.46 3.62 -0.70
N VAL A 101 4.80 4.77 -0.73
CA VAL A 101 5.21 5.92 -1.54
C VAL A 101 5.62 7.10 -0.69
N ASP A 102 5.22 7.14 0.58
CA ASP A 102 5.41 8.31 1.42
C ASP A 102 5.99 8.00 2.82
N THR A 103 6.29 9.03 3.59
CA THR A 103 6.78 8.96 4.97
C THR A 103 6.42 10.23 5.74
N GLY A 104 6.34 10.14 7.07
CA GLY A 104 6.09 11.27 7.95
C GLY A 104 7.02 11.27 9.15
N SER A 105 7.22 12.44 9.79
CA SER A 105 8.07 12.56 10.97
C SER A 105 7.58 11.64 12.12
N ALA A 106 6.26 11.47 12.26
CA ALA A 106 5.61 10.58 13.22
C ALA A 106 5.97 9.08 13.05
N PHE A 107 6.45 8.69 11.86
CA PHE A 107 6.82 7.31 11.54
C PHE A 107 8.31 7.02 11.68
N SER A 108 9.13 8.02 12.01
CA SER A 108 10.57 7.85 12.19
C SER A 108 10.87 6.83 13.31
N HIS A 109 11.71 5.84 13.00
CA HIS A 109 12.14 4.77 13.92
C HIS A 109 11.00 3.86 14.42
N LYS A 110 9.92 3.74 13.65
CA LYS A 110 8.81 2.81 13.91
C LYS A 110 8.97 1.47 13.19
N GLY A 111 9.90 1.37 12.24
CA GLY A 111 10.12 0.19 11.42
C GLY A 111 8.81 -0.28 10.77
N TYR A 112 8.57 -1.59 10.83
CA TYR A 112 7.34 -2.21 10.34
C TYR A 112 6.15 -2.09 11.31
N GLY A 113 6.31 -1.46 12.47
CA GLY A 113 5.28 -1.41 13.51
C GLY A 113 4.18 -0.36 13.30
N ARG A 114 4.29 0.47 12.24
CA ARG A 114 3.33 1.51 11.90
C ARG A 114 3.19 1.64 10.39
N ILE A 115 1.98 1.96 9.94
CA ILE A 115 1.66 2.35 8.57
C ILE A 115 0.53 3.38 8.62
N ASP A 116 0.55 4.31 7.67
CA ASP A 116 -0.55 5.24 7.47
C ASP A 116 -1.18 5.01 6.11
N ILE A 117 -2.51 4.90 6.07
CA ILE A 117 -3.27 4.62 4.85
C ILE A 117 -3.91 5.91 4.36
N CYS A 118 -3.64 6.26 3.11
CA CYS A 118 -4.21 7.44 2.49
C CYS A 118 -5.71 7.25 2.28
N THR A 119 -6.52 8.10 2.89
CA THR A 119 -7.97 8.13 2.79
C THR A 119 -8.43 9.46 2.21
N ARG A 120 -9.64 9.48 1.64
CA ARG A 120 -10.15 10.66 0.93
C ARG A 120 -10.60 11.79 1.87
N SER A 121 -10.98 11.49 3.09
CA SER A 121 -11.57 12.46 4.01
C SER A 121 -11.31 12.11 5.47
N GLN A 122 -11.46 13.09 6.34
CA GLN A 122 -11.42 12.89 7.79
C GLN A 122 -12.41 11.81 8.26
N HIS A 123 -13.60 11.73 7.66
CA HIS A 123 -14.56 10.69 8.01
C HIS A 123 -14.06 9.30 7.62
N ASP A 124 -13.51 9.16 6.41
CA ASP A 124 -12.94 7.90 5.91
C ASP A 124 -11.71 7.48 6.75
N SER A 125 -10.96 8.44 7.30
CA SER A 125 -9.80 8.19 8.14
C SER A 125 -10.14 7.57 9.50
N TYR A 126 -11.42 7.55 9.90
CA TYR A 126 -11.89 6.94 11.16
C TYR A 126 -12.34 5.48 11.02
N ASP A 127 -12.14 4.86 9.85
CA ASP A 127 -12.44 3.46 9.63
C ASP A 127 -11.74 2.55 10.67
N ASN A 128 -12.52 1.80 11.46
CA ASN A 128 -11.99 0.92 12.51
C ASN A 128 -11.12 -0.23 11.97
N THR A 129 -11.27 -0.62 10.70
CA THR A 129 -10.42 -1.65 10.09
C THR A 129 -9.06 -1.09 9.70
N ILE A 130 -8.98 0.23 9.48
CA ILE A 130 -7.70 0.94 9.28
C ILE A 130 -7.04 1.20 10.64
N ASN A 131 -7.83 1.65 11.63
CA ASN A 131 -7.33 2.15 12.90
C ASN A 131 -7.22 1.05 13.96
N GLY A 132 -6.00 0.57 14.19
CA GLY A 132 -5.73 -0.44 15.21
C GLY A 132 -4.72 -1.48 14.76
N HIS A 133 -4.85 -2.69 15.29
CA HIS A 133 -3.96 -3.79 14.91
C HIS A 133 -4.25 -4.24 13.48
N ILE A 134 -3.20 -4.32 12.66
CA ILE A 134 -3.25 -4.86 11.31
C ILE A 134 -2.01 -5.72 11.03
N THR A 135 -2.09 -6.54 9.99
CA THR A 135 -0.98 -7.36 9.51
C THR A 135 -0.40 -6.75 8.23
N LEU A 136 0.92 -6.54 8.20
CA LEU A 136 1.62 -6.14 6.99
C LEU A 136 2.30 -7.36 6.37
N VAL A 137 2.00 -7.65 5.13
CA VAL A 137 2.59 -8.76 4.37
C VAL A 137 3.42 -8.22 3.21
N PHE A 138 4.70 -8.58 3.19
CA PHE A 138 5.66 -8.21 2.15
C PHE A 138 6.17 -9.44 1.40
N HIS A 139 6.53 -9.22 0.13
CA HIS A 139 7.13 -10.18 -0.79
C HIS A 139 8.64 -9.99 -0.93
#